data_AF-A0A8B7JX87-F1
#
_entry.id   AF-A0A8B7JX87-F1
#
_cell.length_a   1.000
_cell.length_b   1.000
_cell.length_c   1.000
_cell.angle_alpha   90.00
_cell.angle_beta   90.00
_cell.angle_gamma   90.00
#
_symmetry.space_group_name_H-M   'P 1'
#
loop_
_entity.id
_entity.type
_entity.pdbx_description
1 polymer ?
#
loop_
_entity_poly.entity_id
_entity_poly.type
_entity_poly.pdbx_seq_one_letter_code
_entity_poly.pdbx_strand_id
1 'polypeptide(L)'
;MRRMSYPGYPPSGYPAFPGYPPTGQESVYPPAGQYSYPAVSGGYPPAGGGAYPAAPPSAGYPGAAGYPAPGGYPAPGGYPGAPQTGGMPSYPGAPAGPGFGVPPAVPGFGGYPQPPAQSYGGGGPAQIPVGYPGGQAPSPMPGPPAAMVQCTQGTIQAAPNFDAGRDAEILRKAMKGFGTDEQAIIDVVANRSNDQRQKIKAAFKTMYGKDLIKDLKSELSGNVEELILALFMPSTYYDAWSLRHAMKGAGTQERVLIEILCTRTNQEIREIVNCYKSEFGRDLEQDIRADTSGHFERLLISMCQGNRDENQTVDYQKAQEDAQRLYQAGEGKLGTDESCFNMVLASRSFPQLKATVEAYSKIANRDLLSSIDREFSGNVERGLKAILQCALNRPAFFAERLYYSMKGAGTDDSTLIRIIVTRSEIDLVQIKQLFTQMYQKTLATMIASDTTGDYRRLLLAIVGQ
;
A
#
# COMPACT_ATOMS: atom_id res chain seq x y z
N MET A 1 30.08 20.03 -10.89
CA MET A 1 28.67 19.82 -11.30
C MET A 1 28.62 18.73 -12.38
N ARG A 2 28.19 17.51 -12.05
CA ARG A 2 27.82 16.51 -13.09
C ARG A 2 26.30 16.54 -13.23
N ARG A 3 25.81 16.69 -14.47
CA ARG A 3 24.38 16.63 -14.77
C ARG A 3 23.88 15.20 -14.57
N MET A 4 22.84 14.99 -13.77
CA MET A 4 21.99 13.81 -13.93
C MET A 4 21.17 14.00 -15.20
N SER A 5 21.65 13.46 -16.32
CA SER A 5 20.82 13.32 -17.51
C SER A 5 19.77 12.24 -17.27
N TYR A 6 18.52 12.66 -17.12
CA TYR A 6 17.39 11.75 -17.29
C TYR A 6 17.23 11.47 -18.79
N PRO A 7 17.28 10.20 -19.24
CA PRO A 7 16.84 9.86 -20.59
C PRO A 7 15.33 10.12 -20.69
N GLY A 8 14.91 10.83 -21.74
CA GLY A 8 13.48 11.01 -22.02
C GLY A 8 12.83 9.67 -22.34
N TYR A 9 11.62 9.44 -21.83
CA TYR A 9 10.87 8.21 -22.06
C TYR A 9 9.89 8.34 -23.24
N PRO A 10 9.64 7.26 -24.00
CA PRO A 10 8.49 7.19 -24.90
C PRO A 10 7.19 7.10 -24.09
N PRO A 11 6.05 7.51 -24.67
CA PRO A 11 4.75 7.42 -24.00
C PRO A 11 4.39 5.95 -23.73
N SER A 12 4.08 5.64 -22.48
CA SER A 12 3.59 4.33 -22.04
C SER A 12 2.16 4.49 -21.49
N GLY A 13 1.17 4.35 -22.38
CA GLY A 13 -0.25 4.31 -21.97
C GLY A 13 -0.59 3.00 -21.26
N TYR A 14 -1.68 2.97 -20.50
CA TYR A 14 -2.12 1.71 -19.89
C TYR A 14 -2.59 0.73 -20.97
N PRO A 15 -2.28 -0.57 -20.83
CA PRO A 15 -2.99 -1.62 -21.54
C PRO A 15 -4.41 -1.81 -21.01
N ALA A 16 -5.29 -2.33 -21.86
CA ALA A 16 -6.72 -2.48 -21.61
C ALA A 16 -7.06 -3.10 -20.23
N PHE A 17 -7.94 -2.43 -19.48
CA PHE A 17 -8.46 -2.91 -18.21
C PHE A 17 -9.09 -4.31 -18.35
N PRO A 18 -8.83 -5.27 -17.43
CA PRO A 18 -9.45 -6.58 -17.48
C PRO A 18 -10.97 -6.48 -17.38
N GLY A 19 -11.68 -7.28 -18.17
CA GLY A 19 -13.02 -7.72 -17.77
C GLY A 19 -12.87 -8.70 -16.61
N TYR A 20 -13.90 -8.82 -15.77
CA TYR A 20 -13.95 -9.86 -14.73
C TYR A 20 -13.67 -11.25 -15.35
N PRO A 21 -12.96 -12.16 -14.65
CA PRO A 21 -12.96 -13.56 -15.02
C PRO A 21 -14.40 -14.09 -15.03
N PRO A 22 -14.77 -15.00 -15.94
CA PRO A 22 -16.09 -15.62 -15.92
C PRO A 22 -16.27 -16.40 -14.62
N THR A 23 -17.46 -16.31 -14.02
CA THR A 23 -17.82 -17.06 -12.80
C THR A 23 -17.85 -18.56 -13.08
N GLY A 24 -16.72 -19.23 -12.82
CA GLY A 24 -16.50 -20.65 -13.04
C GLY A 24 -16.46 -21.46 -11.74
N GLN A 25 -17.63 -21.75 -11.16
CA GLN A 25 -17.84 -22.96 -10.38
C GLN A 25 -19.14 -23.62 -10.84
N GLU A 26 -19.03 -24.76 -11.51
CA GLU A 26 -20.16 -25.54 -11.98
C GLU A 26 -20.92 -26.11 -10.78
N SER A 27 -22.14 -25.62 -10.55
CA SER A 27 -23.10 -26.30 -9.68
C SER A 27 -23.71 -27.47 -10.45
N VAL A 28 -23.19 -28.68 -10.21
CA VAL A 28 -23.68 -29.91 -10.83
C VAL A 28 -25.11 -30.19 -10.37
N TYR A 29 -26.08 -29.94 -11.26
CA TYR A 29 -27.42 -30.51 -11.18
C TYR A 29 -27.56 -31.66 -12.20
N PRO A 30 -28.24 -32.76 -11.87
CA PRO A 30 -28.38 -33.90 -12.76
C PRO A 30 -29.31 -33.60 -13.96
N PRO A 31 -29.13 -34.29 -15.10
CA PRO A 31 -29.89 -34.02 -16.31
C PRO A 31 -31.37 -34.42 -16.20
N ALA A 32 -32.22 -33.70 -16.94
CA ALA A 32 -33.67 -33.89 -16.93
C ALA A 32 -34.09 -35.26 -17.49
N GLY A 33 -34.82 -36.03 -16.68
CA GLY A 33 -35.45 -37.28 -17.10
C GLY A 33 -36.70 -37.04 -17.97
N GLN A 34 -36.82 -37.80 -19.05
CA GLN A 34 -38.02 -37.82 -19.89
C GLN A 34 -39.21 -38.40 -19.11
N TYR A 35 -40.35 -37.71 -19.11
CA TYR A 35 -41.64 -38.29 -18.73
C TYR A 35 -42.71 -37.97 -19.77
N SER A 36 -43.39 -39.02 -20.23
CA SER A 36 -44.38 -38.99 -21.30
C SER A 36 -45.77 -38.64 -20.75
N TYR A 37 -46.50 -37.76 -21.44
CA TYR A 37 -47.93 -37.54 -21.20
C TYR A 37 -48.78 -38.59 -21.93
N PRO A 38 -49.76 -39.23 -21.27
CA PRO A 38 -50.89 -39.86 -21.93
C PRO A 38 -52.04 -38.85 -22.13
N ALA A 39 -52.64 -38.85 -23.32
CA ALA A 39 -53.80 -38.01 -23.65
C ALA A 39 -55.12 -38.75 -23.41
N VAL A 40 -56.14 -38.04 -22.90
CA VAL A 40 -57.56 -38.45 -22.97
C VAL A 40 -58.42 -37.23 -23.29
N SER A 41 -59.51 -37.43 -24.01
CA SER A 41 -60.29 -36.42 -24.72
C SER A 41 -61.72 -36.23 -24.20
N GLY A 42 -62.25 -35.00 -24.34
CA GLY A 42 -63.66 -34.73 -24.64
C GLY A 42 -64.58 -34.25 -23.50
N GLY A 43 -65.42 -33.25 -23.80
CA GLY A 43 -66.63 -32.89 -23.02
C GLY A 43 -66.76 -31.41 -22.62
N TYR A 44 -67.87 -30.77 -23.00
CA TYR A 44 -68.32 -29.41 -22.66
C TYR A 44 -69.84 -29.47 -22.32
N PRO A 45 -70.50 -28.39 -21.83
CA PRO A 45 -70.51 -27.74 -20.50
C PRO A 45 -71.78 -28.23 -19.72
N PRO A 46 -72.65 -27.46 -19.00
CA PRO A 46 -72.59 -26.09 -18.45
C PRO A 46 -73.16 -25.87 -17.01
N ALA A 47 -73.06 -24.61 -16.56
CA ALA A 47 -73.98 -23.84 -15.70
C ALA A 47 -74.11 -24.13 -14.18
N GLY A 48 -73.97 -23.06 -13.38
CA GLY A 48 -74.95 -22.75 -12.31
C GLY A 48 -74.46 -22.67 -10.85
N GLY A 49 -74.25 -21.44 -10.36
CA GLY A 49 -74.82 -20.98 -9.08
C GLY A 49 -74.24 -21.42 -7.72
N GLY A 50 -73.52 -20.50 -7.07
CA GLY A 50 -73.87 -20.06 -5.70
C GLY A 50 -73.19 -20.69 -4.46
N ALA A 51 -73.20 -19.88 -3.39
CA ALA A 51 -72.97 -20.19 -1.96
C ALA A 51 -71.55 -20.52 -1.43
N TYR A 52 -70.99 -19.57 -0.66
CA TYR A 52 -70.22 -19.84 0.57
C TYR A 52 -71.23 -20.24 1.69
N PRO A 53 -70.88 -21.05 2.72
CA PRO A 53 -70.04 -20.57 3.83
C PRO A 53 -69.23 -21.61 4.67
N ALA A 54 -68.50 -21.07 5.65
CA ALA A 54 -68.16 -21.64 6.97
C ALA A 54 -66.95 -22.60 7.16
N ALA A 55 -66.02 -22.17 8.03
CA ALA A 55 -65.23 -23.02 8.96
C ALA A 55 -66.10 -23.33 10.20
N PRO A 56 -65.83 -24.32 11.10
CA PRO A 56 -64.59 -24.50 11.89
C PRO A 56 -64.30 -26.02 12.17
N PRO A 57 -63.74 -26.55 13.30
CA PRO A 57 -63.00 -25.95 14.44
C PRO A 57 -61.68 -26.66 14.82
N SER A 58 -61.07 -26.18 15.92
CA SER A 58 -59.82 -26.65 16.52
C SER A 58 -59.99 -27.59 17.74
N ALA A 59 -59.01 -28.48 17.93
CA ALA A 59 -58.66 -29.25 19.14
C ALA A 59 -57.20 -29.73 18.98
N GLY A 60 -56.35 -30.01 19.98
CA GLY A 60 -56.40 -29.89 21.45
C GLY A 60 -55.11 -30.53 22.02
N TYR A 61 -54.40 -29.89 22.97
CA TYR A 61 -53.09 -30.32 23.51
C TYR A 61 -53.22 -31.35 24.66
N PRO A 62 -52.19 -32.20 24.95
CA PRO A 62 -51.05 -31.89 25.86
C PRO A 62 -49.69 -32.52 25.41
N GLY A 63 -48.48 -32.30 25.98
CA GLY A 63 -47.96 -31.53 27.13
C GLY A 63 -47.11 -32.40 28.10
N ALA A 64 -45.99 -31.98 28.74
CA ALA A 64 -45.09 -30.82 28.62
C ALA A 64 -43.80 -30.97 29.52
N ALA A 65 -42.57 -30.67 29.02
CA ALA A 65 -41.31 -30.52 29.80
C ALA A 65 -40.21 -29.84 28.95
N GLY A 66 -39.28 -28.99 29.44
CA GLY A 66 -39.03 -28.37 30.75
C GLY A 66 -37.54 -27.94 30.89
N TYR A 67 -37.23 -26.89 31.68
CA TYR A 67 -35.88 -26.38 32.12
C TYR A 67 -35.22 -25.19 31.34
N PRO A 68 -34.39 -24.32 32.00
CA PRO A 68 -34.74 -22.88 32.08
C PRO A 68 -33.63 -21.86 31.69
N ALA A 69 -33.91 -20.58 31.98
CA ALA A 69 -33.13 -19.37 31.68
C ALA A 69 -32.04 -18.99 32.74
N PRO A 70 -31.15 -18.01 32.49
CA PRO A 70 -29.86 -17.86 33.19
C PRO A 70 -29.76 -16.72 34.23
N GLY A 71 -28.71 -16.72 35.06
CA GLY A 71 -28.27 -15.54 35.82
C GLY A 71 -27.12 -15.77 36.82
N GLY A 72 -26.39 -14.70 37.16
CA GLY A 72 -25.60 -14.59 38.41
C GLY A 72 -24.06 -14.47 38.28
N TYR A 73 -23.53 -13.28 38.59
CA TYR A 73 -22.10 -13.05 38.91
C TYR A 73 -21.77 -13.46 40.37
N PRO A 74 -20.49 -13.67 40.69
CA PRO A 74 -19.94 -13.09 41.92
C PRO A 74 -18.56 -12.42 41.75
N ALA A 75 -18.14 -11.66 42.77
CA ALA A 75 -16.85 -10.98 42.88
C ALA A 75 -16.13 -11.40 44.21
N PRO A 76 -15.03 -10.78 44.67
CA PRO A 76 -13.68 -11.35 44.50
C PRO A 76 -12.95 -11.66 45.84
N GLY A 77 -11.85 -12.44 45.78
CA GLY A 77 -10.91 -12.53 46.90
C GLY A 77 -9.74 -13.52 46.77
N GLY A 78 -8.57 -13.13 47.29
CA GLY A 78 -7.53 -14.04 47.81
C GLY A 78 -6.27 -14.28 46.96
N TYR A 79 -5.17 -13.59 47.26
CA TYR A 79 -3.79 -14.09 47.06
C TYR A 79 -3.39 -14.98 48.25
N PRO A 80 -2.63 -16.07 48.04
CA PRO A 80 -1.15 -16.04 48.15
C PRO A 80 -0.50 -16.84 46.97
N GLY A 81 0.80 -16.85 46.68
CA GLY A 81 2.04 -16.53 47.37
C GLY A 81 3.14 -17.36 46.65
N ALA A 82 4.34 -16.83 46.43
CA ALA A 82 5.34 -17.43 45.53
C ALA A 82 6.04 -18.69 46.10
N PRO A 83 6.61 -19.53 45.23
CA PRO A 83 8.03 -19.88 45.37
C PRO A 83 8.85 -19.73 44.07
N GLN A 84 10.17 -19.68 44.21
CA GLN A 84 11.14 -19.38 43.14
C GLN A 84 11.93 -20.62 42.68
N THR A 85 12.44 -20.55 41.43
CA THR A 85 13.62 -21.25 40.86
C THR A 85 13.68 -22.78 40.73
N GLY A 86 14.01 -23.26 39.52
CA GLY A 86 14.78 -24.49 39.30
C GLY A 86 14.36 -25.37 38.11
N GLY A 87 15.29 -25.65 37.19
CA GLY A 87 15.29 -26.87 36.36
C GLY A 87 14.77 -26.79 34.91
N MET A 88 15.68 -26.90 33.94
CA MET A 88 15.38 -27.30 32.55
C MET A 88 15.33 -28.84 32.43
N PRO A 89 14.39 -29.45 31.68
CA PRO A 89 14.42 -30.88 31.37
C PRO A 89 15.37 -31.23 30.20
N SER A 90 15.93 -32.44 30.20
CA SER A 90 16.87 -32.96 29.20
C SER A 90 16.46 -34.33 28.65
N TYR A 91 16.76 -34.60 27.37
CA TYR A 91 16.67 -35.91 26.68
C TYR A 91 17.91 -36.05 25.72
N PRO A 92 18.31 -37.25 25.23
CA PRO A 92 19.70 -37.69 25.40
C PRO A 92 20.44 -38.22 24.15
N GLY A 93 21.80 -38.11 24.17
CA GLY A 93 22.83 -38.95 23.49
C GLY A 93 22.78 -39.12 21.95
N ALA A 94 23.87 -39.33 21.19
CA ALA A 94 25.35 -39.36 21.35
C ALA A 94 25.93 -39.40 19.89
N PRO A 95 27.25 -39.54 19.58
CA PRO A 95 28.47 -39.60 20.41
C PRO A 95 29.55 -38.56 20.01
N ALA A 96 30.76 -38.68 20.58
CA ALA A 96 31.81 -37.66 20.60
C ALA A 96 32.86 -37.74 19.46
N GLY A 97 33.56 -36.62 19.23
CA GLY A 97 34.82 -36.50 18.50
C GLY A 97 35.85 -35.68 19.31
N PRO A 98 37.17 -35.87 19.12
CA PRO A 98 38.18 -35.46 20.11
C PRO A 98 38.56 -33.98 20.05
N GLY A 99 38.89 -33.40 21.20
CA GLY A 99 39.17 -31.97 21.35
C GLY A 99 40.66 -31.59 21.36
N PHE A 100 40.87 -30.28 21.24
CA PHE A 100 42.04 -29.50 21.64
C PHE A 100 41.45 -28.25 22.35
N GLY A 101 42.00 -27.66 23.41
CA GLY A 101 43.38 -27.66 23.88
C GLY A 101 43.73 -26.20 24.17
N VAL A 102 43.37 -25.70 25.36
CA VAL A 102 43.46 -24.25 25.70
C VAL A 102 44.86 -23.91 26.22
N PRO A 103 45.57 -22.91 25.67
CA PRO A 103 46.80 -22.39 26.26
C PRO A 103 46.50 -21.28 27.31
N PRO A 104 47.32 -21.14 28.38
CA PRO A 104 47.02 -20.28 29.52
C PRO A 104 47.51 -18.83 29.40
N ALA A 105 47.03 -17.98 30.29
CA ALA A 105 47.42 -16.57 30.41
C ALA A 105 48.75 -16.36 31.18
N VAL A 106 49.44 -15.26 30.86
CA VAL A 106 50.61 -14.72 31.57
C VAL A 106 50.59 -13.17 31.52
N PRO A 107 51.29 -12.44 32.43
CA PRO A 107 50.85 -11.13 32.92
C PRO A 107 51.43 -9.93 32.16
N GLY A 108 50.85 -8.75 32.39
CA GLY A 108 51.11 -7.55 31.59
C GLY A 108 52.32 -6.68 32.00
N PHE A 109 52.61 -5.74 31.10
CA PHE A 109 53.34 -4.48 31.25
C PHE A 109 52.62 -3.48 30.30
N GLY A 110 52.43 -2.21 30.60
CA GLY A 110 53.48 -1.18 30.69
C GLY A 110 53.20 -0.16 29.57
N GLY A 111 52.80 1.06 29.91
CA GLY A 111 52.25 2.02 28.93
C GLY A 111 53.30 2.74 28.08
N TYR A 112 52.87 3.28 26.94
CA TYR A 112 53.64 4.22 26.10
C TYR A 112 52.78 5.41 25.62
N PRO A 113 53.38 6.57 25.29
CA PRO A 113 52.69 7.87 25.35
C PRO A 113 52.07 8.36 24.03
N GLN A 114 51.11 9.29 24.16
CA GLN A 114 50.61 10.12 23.06
C GLN A 114 51.62 11.23 22.69
N PRO A 115 51.86 11.51 21.39
CA PRO A 115 52.47 12.78 20.95
C PRO A 115 51.43 13.93 20.92
N PRO A 116 51.85 15.19 21.13
CA PRO A 116 50.93 16.29 21.45
C PRO A 116 50.30 16.96 20.23
N ALA A 117 49.10 17.52 20.44
CA ALA A 117 48.44 18.42 19.50
C ALA A 117 49.17 19.77 19.40
N GLN A 118 49.25 20.33 18.19
CA GLN A 118 49.67 21.72 17.97
C GLN A 118 48.53 22.54 17.39
N SER A 119 48.15 23.57 18.15
CA SER A 119 47.29 24.67 17.71
C SER A 119 48.15 25.74 17.04
N TYR A 120 47.71 26.25 15.90
CA TYR A 120 48.21 27.52 15.36
C TYR A 120 47.03 28.36 14.83
N GLY A 121 47.03 29.65 15.12
CA GLY A 121 45.95 30.55 14.74
C GLY A 121 46.44 31.85 14.11
N GLY A 122 45.52 32.55 13.45
CA GLY A 122 45.60 33.98 13.15
C GLY A 122 46.42 34.38 11.92
N GLY A 123 45.75 34.98 10.92
CA GLY A 123 46.44 35.72 9.86
C GLY A 123 45.65 35.85 8.54
N GLY A 124 44.95 36.97 8.37
CA GLY A 124 44.60 37.53 7.06
C GLY A 124 44.99 39.01 7.03
N PRO A 125 44.64 39.79 5.98
CA PRO A 125 43.92 39.43 4.75
C PRO A 125 44.66 39.85 3.45
N ALA A 126 44.20 39.34 2.30
CA ALA A 126 44.44 39.96 0.99
C ALA A 126 43.26 39.71 0.04
N GLN A 127 42.64 40.79 -0.44
CA GLN A 127 41.77 40.80 -1.64
C GLN A 127 42.69 40.85 -2.89
N ILE A 128 42.31 40.58 -4.15
CA ILE A 128 41.13 41.06 -4.92
C ILE A 128 40.71 39.99 -6.00
N PRO A 129 39.80 40.22 -7.00
CA PRO A 129 38.61 39.37 -7.09
C PRO A 129 38.38 38.65 -8.45
N VAL A 130 37.71 37.49 -8.42
CA VAL A 130 36.92 37.01 -9.57
C VAL A 130 35.64 36.34 -9.06
N GLY A 131 34.48 36.84 -9.46
CA GLY A 131 33.19 36.31 -9.03
C GLY A 131 32.57 35.37 -10.06
N TYR A 132 31.90 34.32 -9.57
CA TYR A 132 30.77 33.65 -10.23
C TYR A 132 29.76 33.21 -9.16
N PRO A 133 28.44 33.24 -9.42
CA PRO A 133 27.44 33.01 -8.36
C PRO A 133 27.39 31.54 -7.92
N GLY A 134 27.44 31.30 -6.61
CA GLY A 134 27.38 29.96 -6.04
C GLY A 134 26.00 29.32 -6.17
N GLY A 135 25.96 28.08 -6.65
CA GLY A 135 24.76 27.24 -6.53
C GLY A 135 24.57 26.82 -5.06
N GLN A 136 23.42 27.14 -4.48
CA GLN A 136 23.04 26.67 -3.16
C GLN A 136 22.96 25.14 -3.15
N ALA A 137 23.54 24.51 -2.13
CA ALA A 137 23.24 23.11 -1.81
C ALA A 137 21.75 23.00 -1.41
N PRO A 138 21.06 21.89 -1.74
CA PRO A 138 19.69 21.69 -1.27
C PRO A 138 19.66 21.70 0.26
N SER A 139 18.76 22.50 0.82
CA SER A 139 18.59 22.60 2.28
C SER A 139 18.19 21.24 2.87
N PRO A 140 18.66 20.87 4.06
CA PRO A 140 18.17 19.68 4.75
C PRO A 140 16.65 19.79 4.95
N MET A 141 15.93 18.68 4.73
CA MET A 141 14.47 18.68 4.84
C MET A 141 14.02 19.14 6.23
N PRO A 142 12.99 19.98 6.35
CA PRO A 142 12.47 20.41 7.64
C PRO A 142 12.04 19.20 8.48
N GLY A 143 12.63 19.06 9.67
CA GLY A 143 12.17 18.07 10.65
C GLY A 143 10.72 18.37 11.06
N PRO A 144 9.84 17.36 11.18
CA PRO A 144 8.45 17.59 11.54
C PRO A 144 8.34 18.16 12.97
N PRO A 145 7.41 19.09 13.24
CA PRO A 145 7.16 19.58 14.60
C PRO A 145 6.76 18.44 15.54
N ALA A 146 7.33 18.44 16.74
CA ALA A 146 7.10 17.40 17.74
C ALA A 146 5.74 17.58 18.46
N ALA A 147 4.63 17.21 17.81
CA ALA A 147 3.34 16.85 18.45
C ALA A 147 2.28 16.45 17.39
N MET A 148 2.47 15.34 16.66
CA MET A 148 1.48 14.90 15.67
C MET A 148 1.33 13.37 15.65
N VAL A 149 0.41 12.84 16.47
CA VAL A 149 -0.39 11.68 16.04
C VAL A 149 -1.37 12.24 15.00
N GLN A 150 -0.85 12.46 13.80
CA GLN A 150 -1.58 13.13 12.73
C GLN A 150 -2.66 12.16 12.24
N CYS A 151 -3.92 12.49 12.49
CA CYS A 151 -5.04 11.79 11.88
C CYS A 151 -4.91 11.98 10.36
N THR A 152 -4.53 10.91 9.66
CA THR A 152 -4.45 10.91 8.19
C THR A 152 -5.85 11.11 7.63
N GLN A 153 -5.98 12.02 6.65
CA GLN A 153 -7.28 12.36 6.08
C GLN A 153 -7.25 12.25 4.55
N GLY A 154 -8.21 11.49 4.02
CA GLY A 154 -8.54 11.48 2.60
C GLY A 154 -9.26 12.75 2.14
N THR A 155 -9.09 13.11 0.88
CA THR A 155 -9.87 14.16 0.21
C THR A 155 -11.24 13.64 -0.23
N ILE A 156 -11.35 12.36 -0.60
CA ILE A 156 -12.63 11.67 -0.76
C ILE A 156 -13.10 11.16 0.60
N GLN A 157 -14.38 11.36 0.90
CA GLN A 157 -15.07 10.83 2.08
C GLN A 157 -16.38 10.18 1.64
N ALA A 158 -16.96 9.34 2.51
CA ALA A 158 -18.28 8.77 2.25
C ALA A 158 -19.34 9.88 2.18
N ALA A 159 -20.07 9.97 1.07
CA ALA A 159 -21.13 10.94 0.90
C ALA A 159 -22.25 10.72 1.95
N PRO A 160 -22.72 11.76 2.65
CA PRO A 160 -23.90 11.67 3.49
C PRO A 160 -25.15 11.45 2.62
N ASN A 161 -26.17 10.77 3.18
CA ASN A 161 -27.45 10.50 2.50
C ASN A 161 -27.29 9.78 1.13
N PHE A 162 -26.29 8.90 1.02
CA PHE A 162 -25.98 8.16 -0.20
C PHE A 162 -27.10 7.20 -0.65
N ASP A 163 -27.46 7.29 -1.93
CA ASP A 163 -28.38 6.39 -2.62
C ASP A 163 -27.69 5.81 -3.87
N ALA A 164 -27.34 4.51 -3.78
CA ALA A 164 -26.68 3.78 -4.85
C ALA A 164 -27.54 3.64 -6.13
N GLY A 165 -28.86 3.57 -5.98
CA GLY A 165 -29.79 3.48 -7.11
C GLY A 165 -29.87 4.81 -7.85
N ARG A 166 -29.92 5.92 -7.11
CA ARG A 166 -29.91 7.26 -7.70
C ARG A 166 -28.62 7.55 -8.46
N ASP A 167 -27.47 7.19 -7.92
CA ASP A 167 -26.20 7.35 -8.62
C ASP A 167 -26.10 6.42 -9.85
N ALA A 168 -26.65 5.20 -9.77
CA ALA A 168 -26.74 4.31 -10.92
C ALA A 168 -27.63 4.87 -12.04
N GLU A 169 -28.72 5.57 -11.72
CA GLU A 169 -29.54 6.31 -12.70
C GLU A 169 -28.76 7.45 -13.37
N ILE A 170 -27.99 8.22 -12.60
CA ILE A 170 -27.17 9.33 -13.12
C ILE A 170 -26.15 8.79 -14.12
N LEU A 171 -25.38 7.76 -13.73
CA LEU A 171 -24.41 7.11 -14.61
C LEU A 171 -25.08 6.48 -15.84
N ARG A 172 -26.23 5.81 -15.66
CA ARG A 172 -26.97 5.21 -16.78
C ARG A 172 -27.46 6.27 -17.78
N LYS A 173 -27.88 7.45 -17.30
CA LYS A 173 -28.30 8.59 -18.13
C LYS A 173 -27.11 9.23 -18.84
N ALA A 174 -25.97 9.39 -18.15
CA ALA A 174 -24.74 9.96 -18.70
C ALA A 174 -24.18 9.13 -19.87
N MET A 175 -24.40 7.80 -19.84
CA MET A 175 -24.05 6.85 -20.89
C MET A 175 -25.25 6.46 -21.78
N LYS A 176 -26.14 7.41 -22.10
CA LYS A 176 -27.33 7.14 -22.93
C LYS A 176 -27.51 8.16 -24.04
N GLY A 177 -27.20 7.74 -25.26
CA GLY A 177 -27.51 8.48 -26.48
C GLY A 177 -26.35 8.39 -27.44
N PHE A 178 -26.08 9.50 -28.12
CA PHE A 178 -24.85 9.72 -28.85
C PHE A 178 -23.93 10.62 -28.01
N GLY A 179 -22.72 10.14 -27.71
CA GLY A 179 -21.80 10.80 -26.79
C GLY A 179 -22.12 10.54 -25.32
N THR A 180 -21.21 11.00 -24.47
CA THR A 180 -21.16 10.77 -23.02
C THR A 180 -21.33 12.09 -22.28
N ASP A 181 -21.90 12.07 -21.07
CA ASP A 181 -21.85 13.20 -20.12
C ASP A 181 -20.74 12.93 -19.10
N GLU A 182 -19.49 13.23 -19.47
CA GLU A 182 -18.32 12.96 -18.61
C GLU A 182 -18.38 13.77 -17.32
N GLN A 183 -19.00 14.96 -17.32
CA GLN A 183 -19.14 15.76 -16.09
C GLN A 183 -20.04 15.06 -15.08
N ALA A 184 -21.20 14.52 -15.49
CA ALA A 184 -22.07 13.76 -14.60
C ALA A 184 -21.39 12.49 -14.05
N ILE A 185 -20.53 11.83 -14.85
CA ILE A 185 -19.73 10.69 -14.37
C ILE A 185 -18.69 11.16 -13.34
N ILE A 186 -17.96 12.24 -13.62
CA ILE A 186 -16.96 12.83 -12.72
C ILE A 186 -17.60 13.23 -11.39
N ASP A 187 -18.74 13.90 -11.42
CA ASP A 187 -19.44 14.39 -10.23
C ASP A 187 -19.87 13.24 -9.31
N VAL A 188 -20.30 12.10 -9.86
CA VAL A 188 -20.59 10.89 -9.07
C VAL A 188 -19.29 10.24 -8.57
N VAL A 189 -18.30 10.02 -9.43
CA VAL A 189 -17.12 9.20 -9.11
C VAL A 189 -16.16 9.90 -8.14
N ALA A 190 -16.02 11.22 -8.21
CA ALA A 190 -15.16 12.00 -7.31
C ALA A 190 -15.78 12.23 -5.92
N ASN A 191 -17.10 12.19 -5.79
CA ASN A 191 -17.82 12.49 -4.55
C ASN A 191 -18.40 11.25 -3.85
N ARG A 192 -17.83 10.06 -4.07
CA ARG A 192 -18.24 8.81 -3.43
C ARG A 192 -17.03 8.01 -2.98
N SER A 193 -17.09 7.45 -1.77
CA SER A 193 -16.05 6.54 -1.27
C SER A 193 -15.98 5.26 -2.12
N ASN A 194 -14.91 4.48 -1.98
CA ASN A 194 -14.74 3.24 -2.74
C ASN A 194 -15.85 2.23 -2.44
N ASP A 195 -16.23 2.07 -1.17
CA ASP A 195 -17.37 1.26 -0.72
C ASP A 195 -18.69 1.71 -1.37
N GLN A 196 -18.96 3.02 -1.43
CA GLN A 196 -20.14 3.55 -2.12
C GLN A 196 -20.09 3.25 -3.62
N ARG A 197 -18.92 3.36 -4.26
CA ARG A 197 -18.71 2.99 -5.67
C ARG A 197 -18.93 1.49 -5.93
N GLN A 198 -18.58 0.61 -5.00
CA GLN A 198 -18.96 -0.82 -5.08
C GLN A 198 -20.48 -1.02 -4.99
N LYS A 199 -21.16 -0.27 -4.11
CA LYS A 199 -22.64 -0.30 -3.99
C LYS A 199 -23.33 0.22 -5.26
N ILE A 200 -22.79 1.26 -5.91
CA ILE A 200 -23.28 1.76 -7.21
C ILE A 200 -23.15 0.68 -8.31
N LYS A 201 -22.01 -0.03 -8.39
CA LYS A 201 -21.83 -1.15 -9.34
C LYS A 201 -22.91 -2.24 -9.14
N ALA A 202 -23.19 -2.61 -7.90
CA ALA A 202 -24.23 -3.60 -7.56
C ALA A 202 -25.65 -3.10 -7.90
N ALA A 203 -25.97 -1.84 -7.59
CA ALA A 203 -27.26 -1.23 -7.91
C ALA A 203 -27.48 -1.15 -9.43
N PHE A 204 -26.49 -0.68 -10.19
CA PHE A 204 -26.54 -0.61 -11.65
C PHE A 204 -26.77 -1.99 -12.29
N LYS A 205 -26.09 -3.03 -11.79
CA LYS A 205 -26.30 -4.41 -12.24
C LYS A 205 -27.71 -4.92 -11.94
N THR A 206 -28.25 -4.58 -10.77
CA THR A 206 -29.60 -4.98 -10.33
C THR A 206 -30.69 -4.27 -11.14
N MET A 207 -30.56 -2.96 -11.35
CA MET A 207 -31.59 -2.13 -12.00
C MET A 207 -31.63 -2.29 -13.52
N TYR A 208 -30.49 -2.58 -14.17
CA TYR A 208 -30.39 -2.59 -15.63
C TYR A 208 -29.91 -3.92 -16.22
N GLY A 209 -29.54 -4.91 -15.41
CA GLY A 209 -28.94 -6.19 -15.86
C GLY A 209 -27.53 -6.04 -16.45
N LYS A 210 -27.02 -4.82 -16.57
CA LYS A 210 -25.78 -4.45 -17.25
C LYS A 210 -24.57 -4.38 -16.32
N ASP A 211 -23.38 -4.47 -16.90
CA ASP A 211 -22.13 -4.27 -16.18
C ASP A 211 -21.66 -2.81 -16.31
N LEU A 212 -21.60 -2.09 -15.20
CA LEU A 212 -21.21 -0.67 -15.17
C LEU A 212 -19.78 -0.45 -15.66
N ILE A 213 -18.86 -1.36 -15.37
CA ILE A 213 -17.45 -1.28 -15.75
C ILE A 213 -17.30 -1.51 -17.25
N LYS A 214 -18.10 -2.41 -17.82
CA LYS A 214 -18.17 -2.61 -19.27
C LYS A 214 -18.78 -1.41 -20.00
N ASP A 215 -19.90 -0.87 -19.50
CA ASP A 215 -20.54 0.30 -20.11
C ASP A 215 -19.58 1.52 -20.06
N LEU A 216 -18.91 1.79 -18.92
CA LEU A 216 -17.92 2.88 -18.82
C LEU A 216 -16.75 2.74 -19.81
N LYS A 217 -16.23 1.52 -20.03
CA LYS A 217 -15.18 1.25 -21.02
C LYS A 217 -15.59 1.48 -22.47
N SER A 218 -16.87 1.39 -22.80
CA SER A 218 -17.35 1.65 -24.17
C SER A 218 -17.62 3.13 -24.45
N GLU A 219 -17.75 3.94 -23.40
CA GLU A 219 -18.19 5.34 -23.48
C GLU A 219 -17.06 6.35 -23.14
N LEU A 220 -15.91 5.86 -22.68
CA LEU A 220 -14.73 6.64 -22.27
C LEU A 220 -13.47 6.13 -23.00
N SER A 221 -12.39 6.93 -22.99
CA SER A 221 -11.08 6.48 -23.49
C SER A 221 -9.90 7.18 -22.80
N GLY A 222 -8.73 6.54 -22.80
CA GLY A 222 -7.46 7.10 -22.31
C GLY A 222 -7.45 7.39 -20.80
N ASN A 223 -6.62 8.34 -20.37
CA ASN A 223 -6.34 8.59 -18.95
C ASN A 223 -7.59 8.86 -18.08
N VAL A 224 -8.68 9.41 -18.65
CA VAL A 224 -9.94 9.60 -17.91
C VAL A 224 -10.70 8.29 -17.72
N GLU A 225 -10.69 7.39 -18.71
CA GLU A 225 -11.18 6.01 -18.56
C GLU A 225 -10.37 5.29 -17.47
N GLU A 226 -9.04 5.28 -17.60
CA GLU A 226 -8.12 4.63 -16.66
C GLU A 226 -8.36 5.07 -15.22
N LEU A 227 -8.47 6.40 -14.99
CA LEU A 227 -8.73 6.97 -13.68
C LEU A 227 -10.12 6.60 -13.14
N ILE A 228 -11.17 6.70 -13.95
CA ILE A 228 -12.54 6.31 -13.54
C ILE A 228 -12.62 4.83 -13.18
N LEU A 229 -12.00 3.95 -13.98
CA LEU A 229 -12.04 2.52 -13.75
C LEU A 229 -11.18 2.10 -12.54
N ALA A 230 -10.03 2.74 -12.31
CA ALA A 230 -9.23 2.55 -11.10
C ALA A 230 -10.00 2.96 -9.84
N LEU A 231 -10.74 4.07 -9.90
CA LEU A 231 -11.62 4.56 -8.83
C LEU A 231 -12.78 3.59 -8.51
N PHE A 232 -13.18 2.73 -9.45
CA PHE A 232 -14.20 1.68 -9.24
C PHE A 232 -13.63 0.31 -8.82
N MET A 233 -12.31 0.11 -8.79
CA MET A 233 -11.69 -1.10 -8.24
C MET A 233 -11.64 -1.04 -6.70
N PRO A 234 -11.91 -2.14 -5.97
CA PRO A 234 -11.58 -2.22 -4.54
C PRO A 234 -10.09 -1.95 -4.30
N SER A 235 -9.74 -1.21 -3.25
CA SER A 235 -8.35 -0.72 -3.04
C SER A 235 -7.30 -1.84 -3.08
N THR A 236 -7.53 -2.93 -2.34
CA THR A 236 -6.65 -4.12 -2.30
C THR A 236 -6.52 -4.78 -3.67
N TYR A 237 -7.61 -4.83 -4.45
CA TYR A 237 -7.59 -5.37 -5.81
C TYR A 237 -6.83 -4.45 -6.76
N TYR A 238 -6.93 -3.13 -6.62
CA TYR A 238 -6.18 -2.20 -7.46
C TYR A 238 -4.66 -2.30 -7.22
N ASP A 239 -4.23 -2.50 -5.96
CA ASP A 239 -2.82 -2.78 -5.66
C ASP A 239 -2.37 -4.13 -6.22
N ALA A 240 -3.14 -5.21 -6.01
CA ALA A 240 -2.83 -6.54 -6.56
C ALA A 240 -2.78 -6.52 -8.10
N TRP A 241 -3.74 -5.86 -8.74
CA TRP A 241 -3.79 -5.64 -10.17
C TRP A 241 -2.59 -4.83 -10.67
N SER A 242 -2.21 -3.75 -9.98
CA SER A 242 -1.05 -2.92 -10.31
C SER A 242 0.26 -3.72 -10.22
N LEU A 243 0.42 -4.57 -9.20
CA LEU A 243 1.56 -5.49 -9.10
C LEU A 243 1.56 -6.52 -10.23
N ARG A 244 0.40 -7.10 -10.56
CA ARG A 244 0.29 -8.09 -11.66
C ARG A 244 0.62 -7.44 -12.99
N HIS A 245 0.20 -6.20 -13.18
CA HIS A 245 0.48 -5.42 -14.37
C HIS A 245 1.96 -5.06 -14.50
N ALA A 246 2.59 -4.64 -13.39
CA ALA A 246 4.00 -4.29 -13.34
C ALA A 246 4.96 -5.45 -13.67
N MET A 247 4.50 -6.70 -13.59
CA MET A 247 5.26 -7.93 -13.89
C MET A 247 4.66 -8.72 -15.07
N LYS A 248 3.79 -8.11 -15.88
CA LYS A 248 3.17 -8.79 -17.03
C LYS A 248 3.64 -8.17 -18.34
N GLY A 249 4.58 -8.84 -18.99
CA GLY A 249 4.97 -8.52 -20.37
C GLY A 249 6.47 -8.65 -20.57
N ALA A 250 7.02 -7.82 -21.46
CA ALA A 250 8.46 -7.69 -21.62
C ALA A 250 8.95 -6.56 -20.70
N GLY A 251 9.79 -6.92 -19.72
CA GLY A 251 10.32 -5.99 -18.72
C GLY A 251 9.38 -5.76 -17.53
N THR A 252 9.91 -5.10 -16.50
CA THR A 252 9.28 -4.97 -15.18
C THR A 252 9.16 -3.50 -14.80
N GLN A 253 8.02 -3.08 -14.25
CA GLN A 253 7.82 -1.71 -13.76
C GLN A 253 8.21 -1.61 -12.28
N GLU A 254 9.52 -1.63 -11.97
CA GLU A 254 9.99 -1.80 -10.60
C GLU A 254 9.60 -0.64 -9.68
N ARG A 255 9.36 0.55 -10.26
CA ARG A 255 8.82 1.72 -9.55
C ARG A 255 7.45 1.46 -8.92
N VAL A 256 6.62 0.60 -9.51
CA VAL A 256 5.31 0.19 -8.99
C VAL A 256 5.48 -0.81 -7.85
N LEU A 257 6.34 -1.81 -8.05
CA LEU A 257 6.69 -2.80 -7.02
C LEU A 257 7.22 -2.13 -5.74
N ILE A 258 8.13 -1.16 -5.89
CA ILE A 258 8.66 -0.35 -4.78
C ILE A 258 7.57 0.52 -4.14
N GLU A 259 6.68 1.14 -4.93
CA GLU A 259 5.63 2.01 -4.38
C GLU A 259 4.62 1.26 -3.53
N ILE A 260 4.25 0.04 -3.92
CA ILE A 260 3.27 -0.75 -3.19
C ILE A 260 3.96 -1.50 -2.05
N LEU A 261 4.94 -2.35 -2.36
CA LEU A 261 5.53 -3.27 -1.38
C LEU A 261 6.32 -2.55 -0.29
N CYS A 262 6.98 -1.41 -0.56
CA CYS A 262 7.73 -0.68 0.47
C CYS A 262 6.90 0.29 1.33
N THR A 263 5.61 0.51 1.02
CA THR A 263 4.81 1.58 1.68
C THR A 263 3.58 1.09 2.44
N ARG A 264 3.00 -0.03 2.02
CA ARG A 264 1.84 -0.67 2.67
C ARG A 264 2.23 -1.30 4.02
N THR A 265 1.25 -1.43 4.90
CA THR A 265 1.32 -2.13 6.19
C THR A 265 1.34 -3.64 6.01
N ASN A 266 1.72 -4.38 7.05
CA ASN A 266 1.67 -5.85 7.02
C ASN A 266 0.28 -6.40 6.70
N GLN A 267 -0.78 -5.76 7.22
CA GLN A 267 -2.16 -6.18 6.94
C GLN A 267 -2.48 -6.00 5.44
N GLU A 268 -2.27 -4.80 4.90
CA GLU A 268 -2.49 -4.51 3.48
C GLU A 268 -1.68 -5.47 2.59
N ILE A 269 -0.41 -5.76 2.91
CA ILE A 269 0.41 -6.72 2.14
C ILE A 269 -0.19 -8.13 2.14
N ARG A 270 -0.64 -8.64 3.29
CA ARG A 270 -1.27 -9.98 3.37
C ARG A 270 -2.60 -10.03 2.60
N GLU A 271 -3.39 -8.96 2.67
CA GLU A 271 -4.62 -8.82 1.89
C GLU A 271 -4.33 -8.77 0.38
N ILE A 272 -3.30 -8.04 -0.04
CA ILE A 272 -2.82 -7.99 -1.43
C ILE A 272 -2.36 -9.36 -1.91
N VAL A 273 -1.55 -10.09 -1.15
CA VAL A 273 -1.09 -11.46 -1.49
C VAL A 273 -2.28 -12.41 -1.67
N ASN A 274 -3.25 -12.37 -0.77
CA ASN A 274 -4.46 -13.21 -0.85
C ASN A 274 -5.34 -12.83 -2.05
N CYS A 275 -5.52 -11.53 -2.31
CA CYS A 275 -6.27 -11.01 -3.46
C CYS A 275 -5.60 -11.40 -4.79
N TYR A 276 -4.28 -11.25 -4.89
CA TYR A 276 -3.49 -11.65 -6.06
C TYR A 276 -3.67 -13.12 -6.41
N LYS A 277 -3.65 -13.98 -5.37
CA LYS A 277 -3.83 -15.43 -5.53
C LYS A 277 -5.25 -15.82 -5.94
N SER A 278 -6.27 -15.18 -5.36
CA SER A 278 -7.66 -15.48 -5.68
C SER A 278 -8.09 -14.97 -7.07
N GLU A 279 -7.66 -13.76 -7.45
CA GLU A 279 -8.09 -13.11 -8.71
C GLU A 279 -7.27 -13.54 -9.93
N PHE A 280 -5.98 -13.86 -9.76
CA PHE A 280 -5.08 -14.20 -10.88
C PHE A 280 -4.62 -15.65 -10.90
N GLY A 281 -4.92 -16.45 -9.85
CA GLY A 281 -4.48 -17.84 -9.75
C GLY A 281 -2.96 -18.01 -9.68
N ARG A 282 -2.22 -16.96 -9.28
CA ARG A 282 -0.75 -16.91 -9.23
C ARG A 282 -0.25 -16.58 -7.83
N ASP A 283 0.99 -16.94 -7.56
CA ASP A 283 1.65 -16.60 -6.30
C ASP A 283 2.47 -15.31 -6.49
N LEU A 284 2.21 -14.30 -5.64
CA LEU A 284 2.87 -13.00 -5.77
C LEU A 284 4.38 -13.09 -5.50
N GLU A 285 4.82 -13.95 -4.58
CA GLU A 285 6.24 -14.14 -4.30
C GLU A 285 6.94 -14.78 -5.50
N GLN A 286 6.35 -15.83 -6.08
CA GLN A 286 6.93 -16.49 -7.27
C GLN A 286 6.99 -15.56 -8.49
N ASP A 287 5.98 -14.70 -8.69
CA ASP A 287 6.01 -13.70 -9.75
C ASP A 287 7.13 -12.66 -9.51
N ILE A 288 7.32 -12.18 -8.28
CA ILE A 288 8.46 -11.30 -7.93
C ILE A 288 9.81 -11.97 -8.22
N ARG A 289 9.95 -13.28 -7.94
CA ARG A 289 11.19 -14.04 -8.23
C ARG A 289 11.43 -14.27 -9.71
N ALA A 290 10.38 -14.33 -10.53
CA ALA A 290 10.49 -14.49 -11.97
C ALA A 290 10.88 -13.18 -12.68
N ASP A 291 10.35 -12.05 -12.21
CA ASP A 291 10.45 -10.75 -12.87
C ASP A 291 11.47 -9.78 -12.22
N THR A 292 12.17 -10.20 -11.16
CA THR A 292 13.27 -9.42 -10.53
C THR A 292 14.47 -10.31 -10.19
N SER A 293 15.59 -9.73 -9.75
CA SER A 293 16.77 -10.51 -9.36
C SER A 293 17.64 -9.84 -8.29
N GLY A 294 18.55 -10.63 -7.69
CA GLY A 294 19.64 -10.15 -6.84
C GLY A 294 19.17 -9.52 -5.53
N HIS A 295 19.83 -8.44 -5.10
CA HIS A 295 19.48 -7.76 -3.84
C HIS A 295 18.15 -7.01 -3.92
N PHE A 296 17.70 -6.65 -5.13
CA PHE A 296 16.38 -6.04 -5.32
C PHE A 296 15.26 -7.06 -5.12
N GLU A 297 15.37 -8.25 -5.73
CA GLU A 297 14.47 -9.38 -5.45
C GLU A 297 14.39 -9.64 -3.94
N ARG A 298 15.52 -9.89 -3.27
CA ARG A 298 15.56 -10.17 -1.82
C ARG A 298 14.86 -9.11 -0.96
N LEU A 299 14.96 -7.84 -1.34
CA LEU A 299 14.26 -6.74 -0.67
C LEU A 299 12.74 -6.84 -0.87
N LEU A 300 12.28 -7.01 -2.12
CA LEU A 300 10.85 -7.15 -2.42
C LEU A 300 10.24 -8.40 -1.78
N ILE A 301 10.96 -9.52 -1.77
CA ILE A 301 10.54 -10.76 -1.09
C ILE A 301 10.37 -10.51 0.41
N SER A 302 11.32 -9.81 1.05
CA SER A 302 11.24 -9.46 2.48
C SER A 302 10.02 -8.59 2.78
N MET A 303 9.70 -7.62 1.91
CA MET A 303 8.51 -6.79 2.04
C MET A 303 7.21 -7.57 1.78
N CYS A 304 7.20 -8.48 0.80
CA CYS A 304 6.05 -9.28 0.41
C CYS A 304 5.58 -10.25 1.52
N GLN A 305 6.45 -10.61 2.48
CA GLN A 305 6.04 -11.41 3.65
C GLN A 305 5.04 -10.69 4.56
N GLY A 306 4.97 -9.36 4.54
CA GLY A 306 4.13 -8.59 5.46
C GLY A 306 4.44 -8.93 6.93
N ASN A 307 5.72 -8.95 7.30
CA ASN A 307 6.19 -9.36 8.63
C ASN A 307 7.22 -8.38 9.24
N ARG A 308 7.03 -7.08 8.97
CA ARG A 308 7.77 -6.00 9.63
C ARG A 308 7.30 -5.85 11.08
N ASP A 309 8.17 -5.45 11.99
CA ASP A 309 7.74 -4.96 13.31
C ASP A 309 6.90 -3.68 13.16
N GLU A 310 5.67 -3.64 13.65
CA GLU A 310 4.79 -2.45 13.58
C GLU A 310 4.59 -1.78 14.95
N ASN A 311 5.37 -2.17 15.96
CA ASN A 311 5.33 -1.55 17.29
C ASN A 311 5.70 -0.06 17.24
N GLN A 312 4.96 0.74 18.01
CA GLN A 312 5.16 2.19 18.10
C GLN A 312 6.23 2.58 19.13
N THR A 313 6.59 1.67 20.03
CA THR A 313 7.65 1.86 21.03
C THR A 313 9.02 1.85 20.36
N VAL A 314 9.91 2.75 20.80
CA VAL A 314 11.28 2.88 20.30
C VAL A 314 12.26 2.38 21.36
N ASP A 315 13.16 1.49 20.97
CA ASP A 315 14.35 1.13 21.73
C ASP A 315 15.55 1.96 21.22
N TYR A 316 15.95 2.94 22.01
CA TYR A 316 17.06 3.85 21.67
C TYR A 316 18.44 3.20 21.77
N GLN A 317 18.62 2.14 22.56
CA GLN A 317 19.86 1.35 22.54
C GLN A 317 19.90 0.58 21.23
N LYS A 318 18.79 -0.08 20.86
CA LYS A 318 18.71 -0.82 19.61
C LYS A 318 18.88 0.05 18.37
N ALA A 319 18.43 1.30 18.43
CA ALA A 319 18.66 2.30 17.39
C ALA A 319 20.15 2.61 17.21
N GLN A 320 20.91 2.73 18.30
CA GLN A 320 22.36 2.94 18.26
C GLN A 320 23.11 1.69 17.75
N GLU A 321 22.73 0.50 18.20
CA GLU A 321 23.29 -0.76 17.71
C GLU A 321 23.08 -0.96 16.21
N ASP A 322 21.85 -0.78 15.73
CA ASP A 322 21.54 -0.98 14.32
C ASP A 322 22.12 0.15 13.44
N ALA A 323 22.25 1.37 13.97
CA ALA A 323 22.99 2.45 13.30
C ALA A 323 24.49 2.14 13.18
N GLN A 324 25.12 1.67 14.26
CA GLN A 324 26.52 1.25 14.27
C GLN A 324 26.76 0.08 13.31
N ARG A 325 25.80 -0.86 13.24
CA ARG A 325 25.81 -2.00 12.31
C ARG A 325 25.69 -1.54 10.85
N LEU A 326 24.77 -0.63 10.54
CA LEU A 326 24.64 -0.05 9.19
C LEU A 326 25.90 0.70 8.76
N TYR A 327 26.54 1.43 9.68
CA TYR A 327 27.82 2.10 9.39
C TYR A 327 28.93 1.08 9.06
N GLN A 328 29.08 0.03 9.88
CA GLN A 328 30.04 -1.06 9.63
C GLN A 328 29.72 -1.87 8.36
N ALA A 329 28.46 -1.90 7.92
CA ALA A 329 28.01 -2.55 6.69
C ALA A 329 28.18 -1.67 5.44
N GLY A 330 28.45 -0.37 5.58
CA GLY A 330 28.62 0.60 4.49
C GLY A 330 29.91 1.40 4.67
N GLU A 331 29.80 2.68 5.03
CA GLU A 331 30.94 3.63 5.04
C GLU A 331 32.14 3.22 5.94
N GLY A 332 31.95 2.29 6.88
CA GLY A 332 33.00 1.74 7.74
C GLY A 332 33.89 0.65 7.09
N LYS A 333 33.64 0.27 5.83
CA LYS A 333 34.37 -0.80 5.11
C LYS A 333 34.52 -0.48 3.62
N LEU A 334 35.28 -1.31 2.90
CA LEU A 334 35.28 -1.31 1.43
C LEU A 334 34.17 -2.24 0.91
N GLY A 335 33.26 -1.66 0.14
CA GLY A 335 32.10 -2.36 -0.42
C GLY A 335 31.01 -2.65 0.61
N THR A 336 29.78 -2.82 0.14
CA THR A 336 28.58 -2.87 0.99
C THR A 336 28.32 -4.28 1.55
N ASP A 337 27.59 -4.38 2.66
CA ASP A 337 26.82 -5.58 3.04
C ASP A 337 25.33 -5.25 2.88
N GLU A 338 24.82 -5.51 1.67
CA GLU A 338 23.43 -5.24 1.32
C GLU A 338 22.44 -6.11 2.12
N SER A 339 22.89 -7.26 2.62
CA SER A 339 22.06 -8.17 3.41
C SER A 339 21.81 -7.59 4.80
N CYS A 340 22.81 -6.95 5.40
CA CYS A 340 22.64 -6.19 6.63
C CYS A 340 21.68 -5.00 6.45
N PHE A 341 21.81 -4.23 5.37
CA PHE A 341 20.88 -3.13 5.06
C PHE A 341 19.45 -3.65 4.87
N ASN A 342 19.26 -4.73 4.09
CA ASN A 342 17.95 -5.35 3.91
C ASN A 342 17.37 -5.83 5.26
N MET A 343 18.15 -6.55 6.07
CA MET A 343 17.72 -7.06 7.38
C MET A 343 17.23 -5.94 8.31
N VAL A 344 17.98 -4.83 8.45
CA VAL A 344 17.55 -3.72 9.31
C VAL A 344 16.36 -2.99 8.69
N LEU A 345 16.45 -2.58 7.43
CA LEU A 345 15.44 -1.72 6.81
C LEU A 345 14.14 -2.45 6.49
N ALA A 346 14.13 -3.76 6.22
CA ALA A 346 12.90 -4.51 6.00
C ALA A 346 12.17 -4.91 7.30
N SER A 347 12.91 -5.14 8.41
CA SER A 347 12.31 -5.73 9.62
C SER A 347 11.88 -4.75 10.71
N ARG A 348 12.53 -3.59 10.86
CA ARG A 348 12.26 -2.66 11.97
C ARG A 348 11.00 -1.82 11.77
N SER A 349 10.37 -1.41 12.88
CA SER A 349 9.26 -0.46 12.82
C SER A 349 9.69 0.91 12.33
N PHE A 350 8.76 1.67 11.75
CA PHE A 350 9.04 3.00 11.23
C PHE A 350 9.52 3.98 12.32
N PRO A 351 8.92 4.01 13.53
CA PRO A 351 9.49 4.75 14.67
C PRO A 351 10.92 4.32 15.02
N GLN A 352 11.20 3.01 15.03
CA GLN A 352 12.53 2.48 15.31
C GLN A 352 13.55 2.86 14.22
N LEU A 353 13.16 2.81 12.95
CA LEU A 353 14.00 3.25 11.83
C LEU A 353 14.31 4.74 11.87
N LYS A 354 13.35 5.58 12.25
CA LYS A 354 13.58 7.02 12.43
C LYS A 354 14.64 7.28 13.51
N ALA A 355 14.54 6.64 14.67
CA ALA A 355 15.57 6.72 15.71
C ALA A 355 16.94 6.18 15.24
N THR A 356 16.94 5.12 14.42
CA THR A 356 18.16 4.56 13.82
C THR A 356 18.82 5.55 12.85
N VAL A 357 18.05 6.29 12.04
CA VAL A 357 18.57 7.37 11.15
C VAL A 357 19.19 8.51 11.97
N GLU A 358 18.53 8.91 13.06
CA GLU A 358 19.03 9.97 13.96
C GLU A 358 20.33 9.55 14.69
N ALA A 359 20.46 8.27 15.05
CA ALA A 359 21.68 7.72 15.62
C ALA A 359 22.80 7.59 14.58
N TYR A 360 22.49 7.04 13.38
CA TYR A 360 23.44 6.87 12.28
C TYR A 360 24.11 8.17 11.88
N SER A 361 23.33 9.25 11.78
CA SER A 361 23.84 10.57 11.38
C SER A 361 24.94 11.11 12.31
N LYS A 362 24.94 10.69 13.59
CA LYS A 362 25.96 11.06 14.59
C LYS A 362 27.22 10.19 14.50
N ILE A 363 27.09 8.95 14.04
CA ILE A 363 28.20 7.98 13.90
C ILE A 363 28.94 8.21 12.58
N ALA A 364 28.21 8.29 11.47
CA ALA A 364 28.77 8.41 10.12
C ALA A 364 29.18 9.84 9.75
N ASN A 365 28.74 10.86 10.51
CA ASN A 365 28.80 12.27 10.13
C ASN A 365 28.21 12.56 8.73
N ARG A 366 27.18 11.77 8.37
CA ARG A 366 26.40 11.83 7.12
C ARG A 366 25.02 11.23 7.37
N ASP A 367 23.99 11.75 6.72
CA ASP A 367 22.67 11.14 6.75
C ASP A 367 22.64 9.78 6.03
N LEU A 368 21.74 8.89 6.48
CA LEU A 368 21.66 7.51 5.97
C LEU A 368 21.18 7.44 4.51
N LEU A 369 20.38 8.40 4.04
CA LEU A 369 19.93 8.44 2.64
C LEU A 369 21.12 8.73 1.72
N SER A 370 21.92 9.76 2.02
CA SER A 370 23.16 10.07 1.29
C SER A 370 24.22 8.96 1.37
N SER A 371 24.22 8.13 2.42
CA SER A 371 25.05 6.91 2.44
C SER A 371 24.53 5.85 1.48
N ILE A 372 23.21 5.62 1.42
CA ILE A 372 22.62 4.68 0.46
C ILE A 372 22.88 5.11 -0.99
N ASP A 373 22.82 6.41 -1.29
CA ASP A 373 23.14 6.99 -2.61
C ASP A 373 24.60 6.78 -3.05
N ARG A 374 25.49 6.38 -2.14
CA ARG A 374 26.91 6.11 -2.40
C ARG A 374 27.22 4.61 -2.44
N GLU A 375 26.60 3.84 -1.55
CA GLU A 375 26.87 2.41 -1.36
C GLU A 375 25.95 1.49 -2.21
N PHE A 376 24.90 2.02 -2.82
CA PHE A 376 23.94 1.28 -3.65
C PHE A 376 23.70 1.96 -5.00
N SER A 377 23.09 1.23 -5.94
CA SER A 377 22.57 1.81 -7.18
C SER A 377 21.29 1.09 -7.65
N GLY A 378 20.55 1.72 -8.56
CA GLY A 378 19.51 1.05 -9.34
C GLY A 378 18.21 0.80 -8.56
N ASN A 379 17.65 -0.41 -8.68
CA ASN A 379 16.35 -0.74 -8.08
C ASN A 379 16.46 -0.97 -6.55
N VAL A 380 17.54 -1.58 -6.07
CA VAL A 380 17.74 -1.83 -4.63
C VAL A 380 17.93 -0.52 -3.86
N GLU A 381 18.74 0.41 -4.37
CA GLU A 381 18.89 1.78 -3.85
C GLU A 381 17.52 2.46 -3.68
N ARG A 382 16.72 2.50 -4.76
CA ARG A 382 15.37 3.09 -4.75
C ARG A 382 14.43 2.42 -3.76
N GLY A 383 14.51 1.10 -3.59
CA GLY A 383 13.72 0.35 -2.62
C GLY A 383 14.08 0.68 -1.17
N LEU A 384 15.37 0.70 -0.83
CA LEU A 384 15.86 1.04 0.52
C LEU A 384 15.54 2.51 0.88
N LYS A 385 15.69 3.43 -0.08
CA LYS A 385 15.31 4.84 0.08
C LYS A 385 13.80 4.98 0.32
N ALA A 386 12.95 4.31 -0.46
CA ALA A 386 11.50 4.39 -0.29
C ALA A 386 11.03 3.99 1.13
N ILE A 387 11.62 2.93 1.69
CA ILE A 387 11.37 2.50 3.08
C ILE A 387 11.75 3.61 4.07
N LEU A 388 12.97 4.15 3.96
CA LEU A 388 13.44 5.19 4.88
C LEU A 388 12.65 6.50 4.75
N GLN A 389 12.36 6.93 3.52
CA GLN A 389 11.52 8.11 3.28
C GLN A 389 10.13 7.93 3.88
N CYS A 390 9.54 6.73 3.80
CA CYS A 390 8.26 6.43 4.45
C CYS A 390 8.35 6.38 5.98
N ALA A 391 9.45 5.87 6.55
CA ALA A 391 9.68 5.87 7.99
C ALA A 391 9.90 7.29 8.56
N LEU A 392 10.49 8.19 7.76
CA LEU A 392 10.69 9.59 8.12
C LEU A 392 9.40 10.42 7.97
N ASN A 393 8.75 10.33 6.79
CA ASN A 393 7.49 11.01 6.46
C ASN A 393 6.83 10.39 5.20
N ARG A 394 5.95 9.40 5.37
CA ARG A 394 5.20 8.73 4.27
C ARG A 394 4.40 9.71 3.37
N PRO A 395 3.64 10.68 3.88
CA PRO A 395 3.02 11.70 3.02
C PRO A 395 4.01 12.52 2.17
N ALA A 396 5.20 12.85 2.69
CA ALA A 396 6.23 13.55 1.91
C ALA A 396 6.82 12.67 0.79
N PHE A 397 6.97 11.35 1.01
CA PHE A 397 7.36 10.40 -0.04
C PHE A 397 6.36 10.40 -1.21
N PHE A 398 5.06 10.36 -0.93
CA PHE A 398 4.05 10.44 -1.99
C PHE A 398 3.99 11.82 -2.66
N ALA A 399 4.19 12.90 -1.90
CA ALA A 399 4.31 14.25 -2.46
C ALA A 399 5.50 14.37 -3.43
N GLU A 400 6.65 13.79 -3.09
CA GLU A 400 7.82 13.73 -3.97
C GLU A 400 7.52 12.95 -5.26
N ARG A 401 6.91 11.77 -5.15
CA ARG A 401 6.57 10.96 -6.33
C ARG A 401 5.56 11.65 -7.25
N LEU A 402 4.55 12.33 -6.70
CA LEU A 402 3.62 13.16 -7.49
C LEU A 402 4.33 14.32 -8.18
N TYR A 403 5.32 14.95 -7.53
CA TYR A 403 6.07 16.02 -8.15
C TYR A 403 6.87 15.50 -9.34
N TYR A 404 7.61 14.40 -9.14
CA TYR A 404 8.39 13.80 -10.22
C TYR A 404 7.56 13.16 -11.33
N SER A 405 6.31 12.73 -11.07
CA SER A 405 5.41 12.25 -12.13
C SER A 405 4.90 13.37 -13.06
N MET A 406 4.97 14.64 -12.63
CA MET A 406 4.58 15.83 -13.42
C MET A 406 5.77 16.76 -13.72
N LYS A 407 7.01 16.30 -13.53
CA LYS A 407 8.21 17.14 -13.67
C LYS A 407 8.91 16.89 -15.00
N GLY A 408 8.70 17.79 -15.96
CA GLY A 408 9.52 17.85 -17.17
C GLY A 408 8.66 18.11 -18.39
N ALA A 409 8.93 17.37 -19.46
CA ALA A 409 8.07 17.32 -20.63
C ALA A 409 7.29 16.00 -20.61
N GLY A 410 5.97 16.09 -20.54
CA GLY A 410 5.07 14.94 -20.38
C GLY A 410 4.94 14.48 -18.92
N THR A 411 3.98 13.57 -18.71
CA THR A 411 3.50 13.12 -17.40
C THR A 411 3.65 11.59 -17.28
N ASP A 412 4.10 11.10 -16.12
CA ASP A 412 3.91 9.71 -15.72
C ASP A 412 2.49 9.56 -15.14
N ASP A 413 1.53 9.49 -16.05
CA ASP A 413 0.11 9.35 -15.74
C ASP A 413 -0.18 8.07 -14.94
N SER A 414 0.60 7.00 -15.12
CA SER A 414 0.49 5.79 -14.33
C SER A 414 0.73 6.05 -12.84
N THR A 415 1.83 6.73 -12.51
CA THR A 415 2.14 7.10 -11.13
C THR A 415 1.20 8.18 -10.60
N LEU A 416 0.80 9.15 -11.42
CA LEU A 416 -0.16 10.18 -11.02
C LEU A 416 -1.52 9.56 -10.64
N ILE A 417 -2.13 8.77 -11.54
CA ILE A 417 -3.40 8.07 -11.28
C ILE A 417 -3.28 7.17 -10.06
N ARG A 418 -2.26 6.30 -10.00
CA ARG A 418 -2.13 5.31 -8.92
C ARG A 418 -1.98 5.95 -7.53
N ILE A 419 -1.18 7.01 -7.40
CA ILE A 419 -1.04 7.70 -6.10
C ILE A 419 -2.34 8.47 -5.77
N ILE A 420 -2.93 9.20 -6.70
CA ILE A 420 -4.18 9.95 -6.44
C ILE A 420 -5.30 8.99 -6.01
N VAL A 421 -5.49 7.86 -6.71
CA VAL A 421 -6.49 6.84 -6.35
C VAL A 421 -6.17 6.22 -4.99
N THR A 422 -5.00 5.61 -4.80
CA THR A 422 -4.68 4.83 -3.59
C THR A 422 -4.55 5.66 -2.32
N ARG A 423 -4.32 6.98 -2.43
CA ARG A 423 -4.21 7.89 -1.26
C ARG A 423 -5.47 8.75 -1.02
N SER A 424 -6.41 8.79 -1.98
CA SER A 424 -7.60 9.67 -1.94
C SER A 424 -8.46 9.52 -0.69
N GLU A 425 -8.54 8.32 -0.10
CA GLU A 425 -9.32 8.03 1.11
C GLU A 425 -8.44 7.82 2.37
N ILE A 426 -7.13 8.11 2.28
CA ILE A 426 -6.15 7.85 3.36
C ILE A 426 -5.48 9.11 3.87
N ASP A 427 -4.57 9.73 3.09
CA ASP A 427 -3.70 10.83 3.53
C ASP A 427 -3.45 11.90 2.45
N LEU A 428 -4.26 11.94 1.38
CA LEU A 428 -4.08 12.90 0.29
C LEU A 428 -4.17 14.37 0.76
N VAL A 429 -4.85 14.66 1.87
CA VAL A 429 -4.82 15.99 2.52
C VAL A 429 -3.41 16.35 3.00
N GLN A 430 -2.75 15.45 3.74
CA GLN A 430 -1.37 15.68 4.22
C GLN A 430 -0.37 15.73 3.06
N ILE A 431 -0.56 14.88 2.04
CA ILE A 431 0.27 14.90 0.82
C ILE A 431 0.18 16.26 0.12
N LYS A 432 -1.02 16.84 -0.08
CA LYS A 432 -1.18 18.19 -0.66
C LYS A 432 -0.45 19.28 0.14
N GLN A 433 -0.53 19.22 1.46
CA GLN A 433 0.11 20.20 2.36
C GLN A 433 1.64 20.14 2.23
N LEU A 434 2.22 18.94 2.31
CA LEU A 434 3.66 18.74 2.20
C LEU A 434 4.17 19.02 0.78
N PHE A 435 3.44 18.65 -0.27
CA PHE A 435 3.74 19.02 -1.66
C PHE A 435 3.91 20.53 -1.80
N THR A 436 2.98 21.31 -1.22
CA THR A 436 3.02 22.77 -1.27
C THR A 436 4.23 23.34 -0.52
N GLN A 437 4.57 22.76 0.65
CA GLN A 437 5.77 23.15 1.43
C GLN A 437 7.08 22.81 0.68
N MET A 438 7.15 21.64 0.04
CA MET A 438 8.36 21.15 -0.63
C MET A 438 8.62 21.85 -1.97
N TYR A 439 7.57 22.20 -2.72
CA TYR A 439 7.69 22.66 -4.11
C TYR A 439 7.19 24.08 -4.38
N GLN A 440 6.67 24.78 -3.35
CA GLN A 440 6.19 26.17 -3.44
C GLN A 440 5.10 26.38 -4.52
N LYS A 441 4.38 25.31 -4.85
CA LYS A 441 3.27 25.24 -5.81
C LYS A 441 2.29 24.20 -5.27
N THR A 442 0.98 24.44 -5.34
CA THR A 442 0.00 23.44 -4.87
C THR A 442 -0.06 22.25 -5.83
N LEU A 443 -0.44 21.08 -5.31
CA LEU A 443 -0.66 19.88 -6.11
C LEU A 443 -1.71 20.12 -7.22
N ALA A 444 -2.79 20.83 -6.88
CA ALA A 444 -3.84 21.22 -7.83
C ALA A 444 -3.30 22.09 -8.98
N THR A 445 -2.48 23.11 -8.70
CA THR A 445 -1.87 23.95 -9.76
C THR A 445 -0.84 23.18 -10.58
N MET A 446 -0.18 22.16 -10.02
CA MET A 446 0.72 21.28 -10.78
C MET A 446 -0.07 20.43 -11.78
N ILE A 447 -1.09 19.71 -11.31
CA ILE A 447 -2.01 18.92 -12.12
C ILE A 447 -2.66 19.78 -13.21
N ALA A 448 -3.13 20.98 -12.87
CA ALA A 448 -3.84 21.85 -13.80
C ALA A 448 -2.97 22.33 -14.97
N SER A 449 -1.65 22.46 -14.76
CA SER A 449 -0.68 22.83 -15.80
C SER A 449 -0.17 21.66 -16.64
N ASP A 450 -0.21 20.43 -16.10
CA ASP A 450 0.42 19.26 -16.73
C ASP A 450 -0.61 18.35 -17.44
N THR A 451 -1.87 18.40 -17.01
CA THR A 451 -2.97 17.58 -17.55
C THR A 451 -4.03 18.45 -18.26
N THR A 452 -4.88 17.83 -19.09
CA THR A 452 -5.94 18.53 -19.83
C THR A 452 -7.26 17.74 -19.83
N GLY A 453 -8.32 18.34 -20.40
CA GLY A 453 -9.63 17.70 -20.58
C GLY A 453 -10.26 17.17 -19.28
N ASP A 454 -10.96 16.06 -19.41
CA ASP A 454 -11.78 15.47 -18.35
C ASP A 454 -10.96 14.70 -17.33
N TYR A 455 -9.83 14.16 -17.78
CA TYR A 455 -8.79 13.65 -16.91
C TYR A 455 -8.32 14.71 -15.90
N ARG A 456 -8.02 15.94 -16.36
CA ARG A 456 -7.74 17.07 -15.46
C ARG A 456 -8.94 17.40 -14.56
N ARG A 457 -10.15 17.49 -15.11
CA ARG A 457 -11.37 17.80 -14.32
C ARG A 457 -11.52 16.82 -13.15
N LEU A 458 -11.37 15.53 -13.41
CA LEU A 458 -11.48 14.47 -12.42
C LEU A 458 -10.34 14.48 -11.40
N LEU A 459 -9.08 14.60 -11.83
CA LEU A 459 -7.96 14.71 -10.90
C LEU A 459 -8.12 15.89 -9.93
N LEU A 460 -8.55 17.06 -10.44
CA LEU A 460 -8.79 18.24 -9.60
C LEU A 460 -10.00 18.07 -8.68
N ALA A 461 -11.04 17.34 -9.10
CA ALA A 461 -12.18 17.02 -8.24
C ALA A 461 -11.77 16.08 -7.08
N ILE A 462 -10.93 15.08 -7.34
CA ILE A 462 -10.43 14.14 -6.30
C ILE A 462 -9.47 14.83 -5.34
N VAL A 463 -8.54 15.63 -5.86
CA VAL A 463 -7.56 16.36 -5.04
C VAL A 463 -8.23 17.49 -4.26
N GLY A 464 -9.32 18.07 -4.79
CA GLY A 464 -9.87 19.34 -4.33
C GLY A 464 -8.92 20.50 -4.61
N GLN A 465 -9.43 21.73 -4.58
CA GLN A 465 -8.60 22.94 -4.80
C GLN A 465 -7.50 23.12 -3.73
#